data_AF-W9T861-F1
#
_entry.id   AF-W9T861-F1
#
_cell.length_a   1.000
_cell.length_b   1.000
_cell.length_c   1.000
_cell.angle_alpha   90.00
_cell.angle_beta   90.00
_cell.angle_gamma   90.00
#
_symmetry.space_group_name_H-M   'P 1'
#
loop_
_entity.id
_entity.type
_entity.pdbx_description
1 polymer ?
#
loop_
_entity_poly.entity_id
_entity_poly.type
_entity_poly.pdbx_seq_one_letter_code
_entity_poly.pdbx_strand_id
1 'polypeptide(L)'
;MSDERLIHLAEAAGLSIDWVDADGRDQRARPEVLRAVLAGLGLAAETAADIDASLEKLHLNNRNASLPPLLTGDQGRGLDLSAYFPPATRFSLQFENGEYRDAALDGDAQLPAIEVPGYHRLEIDDRQVTLAIAPPSCPTVNELAGEGAWGLTVQLYSLRRPGDGGIGDTQALESMARNAAAHGADAWVSARCMRCSANT
;
A
#
# COMPACT_ATOMS: atom_id res chain seq x y z
N MET A 1 22.92 22.77 18.24
CA MET A 1 21.96 22.54 17.14
C MET A 1 20.58 22.77 17.69
N SER A 2 19.73 23.55 17.03
CA SER A 2 18.36 23.73 17.53
C SER A 2 17.57 22.46 17.24
N ASP A 3 16.86 21.97 18.25
CA ASP A 3 15.93 20.83 18.12
C ASP A 3 14.88 21.10 17.05
N GLU A 4 14.54 22.38 16.83
CA GLU A 4 13.67 22.87 15.76
C GLU A 4 14.13 22.46 14.35
N ARG A 5 15.44 22.51 14.05
CA ARG A 5 15.94 22.09 12.72
C ARG A 5 15.88 20.58 12.53
N LEU A 6 16.08 19.82 13.60
CA LEU A 6 15.91 18.38 13.57
C LEU A 6 14.44 17.99 13.37
N ILE A 7 13.53 18.69 14.05
CA ILE A 7 12.08 18.53 13.89
C ILE A 7 11.68 18.83 12.44
N HIS A 8 12.16 19.94 11.86
CA HIS A 8 11.86 20.29 10.47
C HIS A 8 12.31 19.21 9.47
N LEU A 9 13.51 18.64 9.66
CA LEU A 9 13.97 17.52 8.83
C LEU A 9 13.10 16.27 9.03
N ALA A 10 12.71 15.97 10.27
CA ALA A 10 11.85 14.82 10.58
C ALA A 10 10.47 14.95 9.92
N GLU A 11 9.85 16.14 9.97
CA GLU A 11 8.58 16.43 9.29
C GLU A 11 8.73 16.33 7.77
N ALA A 12 9.80 16.89 7.20
CA ALA A 12 10.08 16.80 5.77
C ALA A 12 10.29 15.35 5.29
N ALA A 13 10.80 14.48 6.17
CA ALA A 13 10.94 13.05 5.94
C ALA A 13 9.64 12.25 6.16
N GLY A 14 8.55 12.89 6.60
CA GLY A 14 7.25 12.26 6.87
C GLY A 14 7.16 11.53 8.22
N LEU A 15 8.00 11.87 9.19
CA LEU A 15 7.96 11.27 10.53
C LEU A 15 6.89 11.93 11.41
N SER A 16 6.11 11.10 12.11
CA SER A 16 5.23 11.58 13.19
C SER A 16 6.05 11.85 14.45
N ILE A 17 6.14 13.12 14.85
CA ILE A 17 6.92 13.53 16.02
C ILE A 17 6.09 13.43 17.30
N ASP A 18 4.81 13.78 17.21
CA ASP A 18 3.86 13.73 18.31
C ASP A 18 2.78 12.68 17.97
N TRP A 19 2.35 11.88 18.95
CA TRP A 19 1.28 10.88 18.79
C TRP A 19 0.58 10.60 20.13
N VAL A 20 -0.60 9.98 20.06
CA VAL A 20 -1.31 9.47 21.24
C VAL A 20 -1.06 7.97 21.36
N ASP A 21 -0.60 7.51 22.53
CA ASP A 21 -0.33 6.09 22.76
C ASP A 21 -1.61 5.26 23.04
N ALA A 22 -1.44 3.95 23.22
CA ALA A 22 -2.55 3.02 23.48
C ALA A 22 -3.26 3.27 24.82
N ASP A 23 -2.64 3.99 25.76
CA ASP A 23 -3.24 4.39 27.03
C ASP A 23 -3.89 5.79 26.93
N GLY A 24 -3.93 6.40 25.73
CA GLY A 24 -4.51 7.71 25.47
C GLY A 24 -3.63 8.88 25.93
N ARG A 25 -2.32 8.68 26.13
CA ARG A 25 -1.40 9.75 26.55
C ARG A 25 -0.67 10.34 25.36
N ASP A 26 -0.50 11.66 25.38
CA ASP A 26 0.34 12.37 24.42
C ASP A 26 1.81 11.97 24.60
N GLN A 27 2.46 11.63 23.50
CA GLN A 27 3.85 11.24 23.41
C GLN A 27 4.56 12.09 22.37
N ARG A 28 5.85 12.35 22.60
CA ARG A 28 6.74 13.06 21.69
C ARG A 28 8.03 12.30 21.50
N ALA A 29 8.49 12.21 20.26
CA ALA A 29 9.75 11.57 19.90
C ALA A 29 10.92 12.38 20.48
N ARG A 30 11.83 11.68 21.17
CA ARG A 30 13.03 12.30 21.71
C ARG A 30 14.05 12.57 20.58
N PRO A 31 14.83 13.66 20.63
CA PRO A 31 15.77 14.02 19.56
C PRO A 31 16.72 12.90 19.12
N GLU A 32 17.24 12.13 20.06
CA GLU A 32 18.13 10.99 19.83
C GLU A 32 17.45 9.86 19.03
N VAL A 33 16.14 9.66 19.24
CA VAL A 33 15.35 8.68 18.47
C VAL A 33 15.14 9.20 17.04
N LEU A 34 14.82 10.49 16.89
CA LEU A 34 14.68 11.12 15.58
C LEU A 34 15.96 11.00 14.76
N ARG A 35 17.13 11.28 15.35
CA ARG A 35 18.43 11.10 14.67
C ARG A 35 18.66 9.66 14.22
N ALA A 36 18.38 8.68 15.09
CA ALA A 36 18.56 7.27 14.77
C ALA A 36 17.63 6.79 13.64
N VAL A 37 16.36 7.20 13.67
CA VAL A 37 15.39 6.86 12.62
C VAL A 37 15.76 7.52 11.29
N LEU A 38 16.10 8.81 11.31
CA LEU A 38 16.56 9.54 10.12
C LEU A 38 17.81 8.88 9.52
N ALA A 39 18.79 8.50 10.35
CA ALA A 39 19.97 7.77 9.89
C ALA A 39 19.61 6.42 9.26
N GLY A 40 18.66 5.68 9.83
CA GLY A 40 18.13 4.43 9.26
C GLY A 40 17.43 4.62 7.92
N LEU A 41 16.86 5.79 7.66
CA LEU A 41 16.30 6.21 6.36
C LEU A 41 17.37 6.76 5.40
N GLY A 42 18.64 6.79 5.81
CA GLY A 42 19.75 7.33 5.01
C GLY A 42 19.77 8.86 4.95
N LEU A 43 19.21 9.53 5.96
CA LEU A 43 19.20 10.97 6.17
C LEU A 43 20.03 11.28 7.43
N ALA A 44 21.32 11.58 7.25
CA ALA A 44 22.19 11.91 8.38
C ALA A 44 21.71 13.18 9.08
N ALA A 45 21.76 13.20 10.41
CA ALA A 45 21.27 14.32 11.20
C ALA A 45 22.12 14.57 12.46
N GLU A 46 23.38 14.15 12.51
CA GLU A 46 24.23 14.30 13.70
C GLU A 46 24.73 15.74 13.89
N THR A 47 24.96 16.44 12.78
CA THR A 47 25.43 17.83 12.76
C THR A 47 24.46 18.74 11.99
N ALA A 48 24.62 20.05 12.13
CA ALA A 48 23.83 21.00 11.35
C ALA A 48 24.08 20.86 9.84
N ALA A 49 25.31 20.54 9.45
CA ALA A 49 25.67 20.29 8.05
C ALA A 49 25.01 19.01 7.52
N ASP A 50 24.90 17.96 8.34
CA ASP A 50 24.18 16.74 7.96
C ASP A 50 22.70 17.01 7.72
N ILE A 51 22.08 17.81 8.59
CA ILE A 51 20.67 18.20 8.44
C ILE A 51 20.46 18.94 7.11
N ASP A 52 21.34 19.88 6.78
CA ASP A 52 21.25 20.64 5.53
C ASP A 52 21.42 19.76 4.29
N ALA A 53 22.42 18.88 4.31
CA ALA A 53 22.63 17.91 3.23
C ALA A 53 21.43 16.96 3.07
N SER A 54 20.81 16.53 4.18
CA SER A 54 19.63 15.67 4.17
C SER A 54 18.38 16.39 3.66
N LEU A 55 18.17 17.65 4.05
CA LEU A 55 17.09 18.47 3.50
C LEU A 55 17.27 18.70 1.99
N GLU A 56 18.49 19.00 1.55
CA GLU A 56 18.81 19.13 0.13
C GLU A 56 18.55 17.83 -0.63
N LYS A 57 18.94 16.67 -0.05
CA LYS A 57 18.64 15.35 -0.62
C LYS A 57 17.15 15.10 -0.77
N LEU A 58 16.34 15.44 0.23
CA LEU A 58 14.86 15.35 0.14
C LEU A 58 14.31 16.30 -0.93
N HIS A 59 14.80 17.54 -0.98
CA HIS A 59 14.38 18.50 -2.00
C HIS A 59 14.75 18.03 -3.42
N LEU A 60 15.95 17.47 -3.63
CA LEU A 60 16.36 16.94 -4.93
C LEU A 60 15.50 15.74 -5.33
N ASN A 61 15.19 14.84 -4.40
CA ASN A 61 14.28 13.72 -4.65
C ASN A 61 12.87 14.20 -5.02
N ASN A 62 12.36 15.26 -4.37
CA ASN A 62 11.05 15.83 -4.65
C ASN A 62 11.01 16.67 -5.95
N ARG A 63 12.09 17.42 -6.26
CA ARG A 63 12.18 18.27 -7.46
C ARG A 63 12.48 17.48 -8.72
N ASN A 64 13.26 16.40 -8.60
CA ASN A 64 13.36 15.39 -9.63
C ASN A 64 12.11 14.51 -9.54
N ALA A 65 10.94 15.09 -9.80
CA ALA A 65 9.69 14.37 -10.06
C ALA A 65 9.87 13.54 -11.35
N SER A 66 10.83 12.62 -11.35
CA SER A 66 10.91 11.56 -12.31
C SER A 66 9.62 10.80 -12.16
N LEU A 67 8.87 10.73 -13.24
CA LEU A 67 7.67 9.94 -13.35
C LEU A 67 7.87 8.58 -12.63
N PRO A 68 7.10 8.31 -11.56
CA PRO A 68 7.29 7.10 -10.80
C PRO A 68 6.92 5.88 -11.65
N PRO A 69 7.50 4.70 -11.39
CA PRO A 69 7.20 3.49 -12.16
C PRO A 69 5.75 3.01 -11.98
N LEU A 70 5.08 3.48 -10.93
CA LEU A 70 3.70 3.19 -10.58
C LEU A 70 3.00 4.48 -10.16
N LEU A 71 1.83 4.73 -10.71
CA LEU A 71 0.88 5.72 -10.22
C LEU A 71 -0.40 4.99 -9.78
N THR A 72 -1.03 5.50 -8.73
CA THR A 72 -2.28 4.97 -8.19
C THR A 72 -3.40 5.97 -8.43
N GLY A 73 -4.58 5.48 -8.80
CA GLY A 73 -5.78 6.30 -8.95
C GLY A 73 -7.03 5.57 -8.42
N ASP A 74 -8.08 6.33 -8.19
CA ASP A 74 -9.39 5.77 -7.85
C ASP A 74 -10.21 5.54 -9.13
N GLN A 75 -10.97 4.46 -9.15
CA GLN A 75 -11.95 4.19 -10.21
C GLN A 75 -12.89 5.39 -10.40
N GLY A 76 -13.12 5.76 -11.65
CA GLY A 76 -14.04 6.85 -12.01
C GLY A 76 -13.51 8.26 -11.68
N ARG A 77 -12.26 8.40 -11.25
CA ARG A 77 -11.62 9.70 -11.02
C ARG A 77 -10.47 9.93 -12.01
N GLY A 78 -10.36 11.17 -12.48
CA GLY A 78 -9.20 11.60 -13.26
C GLY A 78 -7.95 11.63 -12.41
N LEU A 79 -6.79 11.45 -13.05
CA LEU A 79 -5.48 11.48 -12.39
C LEU A 79 -4.69 12.70 -12.86
N ASP A 80 -4.28 13.55 -11.91
CA ASP A 80 -3.49 14.74 -12.20
C ASP A 80 -2.05 14.37 -12.56
N LEU A 81 -1.65 14.67 -13.80
CA LEU A 81 -0.31 14.46 -14.30
C LEU A 81 0.43 15.77 -14.63
N SER A 82 -0.10 16.92 -14.20
CA SER A 82 0.46 18.25 -14.49
C SER A 82 1.88 18.47 -13.95
N ALA A 83 2.27 17.71 -12.92
CA ALA A 83 3.63 17.70 -12.39
C ALA A 83 4.65 17.04 -13.34
N TYR A 84 4.19 16.21 -14.28
CA TYR A 84 5.05 15.37 -15.13
C TYR A 84 4.95 15.70 -16.62
N PHE A 85 3.77 16.11 -17.09
CA PHE A 85 3.49 16.31 -18.51
C PHE A 85 2.69 17.59 -18.76
N PRO A 86 2.87 18.23 -19.92
CA PRO A 86 2.03 19.35 -20.31
C PRO A 86 0.60 18.89 -20.69
N PRO A 87 -0.38 19.82 -20.68
CA PRO A 87 -1.71 19.57 -21.23
C PRO A 87 -1.67 19.06 -22.68
N ALA A 88 -2.72 18.35 -23.09
CA ALA A 88 -2.85 17.79 -24.44
C ALA A 88 -1.75 16.81 -24.89
N THR A 89 -0.91 16.31 -23.97
CA THR A 89 0.09 15.27 -24.28
C THR A 89 -0.61 13.98 -24.69
N ARG A 90 -0.22 13.40 -25.83
CA ARG A 90 -0.79 12.15 -26.34
C ARG A 90 -0.26 10.96 -25.55
N PHE A 91 -1.12 9.97 -25.34
CA PHE A 91 -0.78 8.73 -24.66
C PHE A 91 -1.47 7.53 -25.28
N SER A 92 -0.90 6.35 -25.05
CA SER A 92 -1.52 5.04 -25.26
C SER A 92 -1.72 4.37 -23.91
N LEU A 93 -2.95 3.94 -23.63
CA LEU A 93 -3.31 3.22 -22.42
C LEU A 93 -3.65 1.78 -22.77
N GLN A 94 -2.87 0.83 -22.26
CA GLN A 94 -3.18 -0.58 -22.30
C GLN A 94 -3.87 -0.98 -20.98
N PHE A 95 -5.12 -1.40 -21.06
CA PHE A 95 -5.87 -1.95 -19.94
C PHE A 95 -5.38 -3.35 -19.57
N GLU A 96 -5.71 -3.81 -18.36
CA GLU A 96 -5.28 -5.11 -17.85
C GLU A 96 -5.79 -6.27 -18.71
N ASN A 97 -6.98 -6.11 -19.30
CA ASN A 97 -7.59 -7.06 -20.22
C ASN A 97 -6.91 -7.10 -21.61
N GLY A 98 -5.89 -6.27 -21.86
CA GLY A 98 -5.18 -6.15 -23.13
C GLY A 98 -5.80 -5.18 -24.15
N GLU A 99 -6.92 -4.52 -23.82
CA GLU A 99 -7.51 -3.47 -24.65
C GLU A 99 -6.61 -2.23 -24.68
N TYR A 100 -6.57 -1.53 -25.81
CA TYR A 100 -5.81 -0.29 -25.97
C TYR A 100 -6.73 0.91 -26.20
N ARG A 101 -6.33 2.05 -25.64
CA ARG A 101 -6.97 3.35 -25.87
C ARG A 101 -5.92 4.42 -26.06
N ASP A 102 -5.92 5.00 -27.27
CA ASP A 102 -5.14 6.19 -27.57
C ASP A 102 -5.97 7.44 -27.31
N ALA A 103 -5.40 8.38 -26.56
CA ALA A 103 -6.03 9.67 -26.28
C ALA A 103 -4.97 10.73 -25.98
N ALA A 104 -5.40 11.86 -25.42
CA ALA A 104 -4.52 12.90 -24.92
C ALA A 104 -5.01 13.34 -23.54
N LEU A 105 -4.09 13.87 -22.74
CA LEU A 105 -4.43 14.57 -21.51
C LEU A 105 -5.33 15.77 -21.83
N ASP A 106 -6.15 16.18 -20.86
CA ASP A 106 -7.02 17.34 -21.05
C ASP A 106 -6.24 18.67 -20.94
N GLY A 107 -7.00 19.79 -20.88
CA GLY A 107 -6.44 21.14 -20.76
C GLY A 107 -5.68 21.42 -19.47
N ASP A 108 -5.90 20.60 -18.43
CA ASP A 108 -5.27 20.71 -17.12
C ASP A 108 -4.28 19.56 -16.86
N ALA A 109 -3.86 18.87 -17.93
CA ALA A 109 -2.98 17.70 -17.90
C ALA A 109 -3.51 16.53 -17.05
N GLN A 110 -4.84 16.38 -16.98
CA GLN A 110 -5.47 15.23 -16.34
C GLN A 110 -5.55 14.05 -17.30
N LEU A 111 -5.24 12.87 -16.77
CA LEU A 111 -5.63 11.61 -17.39
C LEU A 111 -7.15 11.41 -17.18
N PRO A 112 -7.92 11.12 -18.23
CA PRO A 112 -9.35 10.83 -18.09
C PRO A 112 -9.63 9.67 -17.14
N ALA A 113 -10.80 9.72 -16.49
CA ALA A 113 -11.22 8.70 -15.54
C ALA A 113 -11.21 7.29 -16.15
N ILE A 114 -10.70 6.33 -15.37
CA ILE A 114 -10.68 4.92 -15.73
C ILE A 114 -11.74 4.20 -14.90
N GLU A 115 -12.70 3.59 -15.59
CA GLU A 115 -13.84 2.91 -14.97
C GLU A 115 -13.56 1.47 -14.55
N VAL A 116 -12.46 0.89 -15.02
CA VAL A 116 -12.11 -0.51 -14.78
C VAL A 116 -11.01 -0.55 -13.73
N PRO A 117 -11.25 -1.12 -12.54
CA PRO A 117 -10.18 -1.37 -11.58
C PRO A 117 -9.15 -2.35 -12.15
N GLY A 118 -7.89 -2.20 -11.76
CA GLY A 118 -6.83 -3.10 -12.19
C GLY A 118 -5.47 -2.44 -12.38
N TYR A 119 -4.53 -3.22 -12.92
CA TYR A 119 -3.20 -2.76 -13.29
C TYR A 119 -3.11 -2.52 -14.80
N HIS A 120 -2.94 -1.27 -15.19
CA HIS A 120 -2.86 -0.83 -16.58
C HIS A 120 -1.47 -0.29 -16.89
N ARG A 121 -1.18 -0.10 -18.17
CA ARG A 121 0.09 0.47 -18.64
C ARG A 121 -0.18 1.72 -19.46
N LEU A 122 0.38 2.82 -18.99
CA LEU A 122 0.35 4.12 -19.67
C LEU A 122 1.68 4.34 -20.38
N GLU A 123 1.62 4.55 -21.69
CA GLU A 123 2.72 4.98 -22.52
C GLU A 123 2.51 6.44 -22.92
N ILE A 124 3.39 7.34 -22.49
CA ILE A 124 3.27 8.78 -22.67
C ILE A 124 4.67 9.41 -22.76
N ASP A 125 4.93 10.21 -23.81
CA ASP A 125 6.22 10.88 -24.06
C ASP A 125 7.43 9.92 -23.95
N ASP A 126 7.36 8.77 -24.64
CA ASP A 126 8.36 7.67 -24.63
C ASP A 126 8.65 7.06 -23.25
N ARG A 127 7.79 7.31 -22.26
CA ARG A 127 7.87 6.73 -20.92
C ARG A 127 6.73 5.73 -20.71
N GLN A 128 7.01 4.71 -19.92
CA GLN A 128 6.05 3.71 -19.54
C GLN A 128 5.82 3.74 -18.02
N VAL A 129 4.56 3.77 -17.60
CA VAL A 129 4.13 3.78 -16.20
C VAL A 129 3.06 2.74 -15.97
N THR A 130 3.13 2.07 -14.82
CA THR A 130 2.00 1.23 -14.36
C THR A 130 0.96 2.12 -13.70
N LEU A 131 -0.31 1.98 -14.07
CA LEU A 131 -1.42 2.59 -13.36
C LEU A 131 -2.12 1.52 -12.53
N ALA A 132 -2.25 1.70 -11.22
CA ALA A 132 -3.09 0.87 -10.37
C ALA A 132 -4.37 1.63 -10.04
N ILE A 133 -5.50 1.19 -10.63
CA ILE A 133 -6.81 1.80 -10.41
C ILE A 133 -7.56 0.97 -9.36
N ALA A 134 -7.81 1.58 -8.21
CA ALA A 134 -8.46 0.94 -7.08
C ALA A 134 -9.98 1.18 -7.09
N PRO A 135 -10.81 0.18 -6.73
CA PRO A 135 -12.22 0.41 -6.46
C PRO A 135 -12.38 1.32 -5.23
N PRO A 136 -13.53 2.03 -5.09
CA PRO A 136 -13.75 2.99 -4.00
C PRO A 136 -13.79 2.33 -2.61
N SER A 137 -14.04 1.02 -2.54
CA SER A 137 -14.05 0.25 -1.30
C SER A 137 -13.75 -1.22 -1.56
N CYS A 138 -13.23 -1.90 -0.53
CA CYS A 138 -13.22 -3.36 -0.52
C CYS A 138 -14.66 -3.91 -0.43
N PRO A 139 -14.94 -5.10 -1.00
CA PRO A 139 -16.21 -5.78 -0.78
C PRO A 139 -16.45 -6.03 0.71
N THR A 140 -17.68 -5.81 1.14
CA THR A 140 -18.13 -6.08 2.51
C THR A 140 -18.47 -7.56 2.69
N VAL A 141 -18.47 -8.03 3.93
CA VAL A 141 -18.93 -9.40 4.25
C VAL A 141 -20.37 -9.61 3.78
N ASN A 142 -21.23 -8.60 3.94
CA ASN A 142 -22.63 -8.69 3.51
C ASN A 142 -22.78 -8.86 1.99
N GLU A 143 -21.96 -8.17 1.19
CA GLU A 143 -21.96 -8.32 -0.27
C GLU A 143 -21.47 -9.70 -0.71
N LEU A 144 -20.55 -10.30 0.03
CA LEU A 144 -19.94 -11.59 -0.32
C LEU A 144 -20.72 -12.80 0.21
N ALA A 145 -21.27 -12.70 1.42
CA ALA A 145 -21.86 -13.82 2.17
C ALA A 145 -23.31 -13.59 2.61
N GLY A 146 -23.87 -12.39 2.41
CA GLY A 146 -25.23 -12.04 2.83
C GLY A 146 -25.36 -11.60 4.28
N GLU A 147 -26.59 -11.28 4.68
CA GLU A 147 -26.89 -10.80 6.03
C GLU A 147 -26.78 -11.92 7.05
N GLY A 148 -26.20 -11.61 8.22
CA GLY A 148 -26.06 -12.58 9.30
C GLY A 148 -24.98 -13.64 9.07
N ALA A 149 -24.09 -13.41 8.09
CA ALA A 149 -22.97 -14.29 7.82
C ALA A 149 -22.15 -14.57 9.09
N TRP A 150 -21.79 -15.83 9.28
CA TRP A 150 -20.95 -16.25 10.40
C TRP A 150 -19.84 -17.17 9.94
N GLY A 151 -18.78 -17.22 10.74
CA GLY A 151 -17.61 -18.02 10.43
C GLY A 151 -16.82 -18.42 11.65
N LEU A 152 -15.77 -19.18 11.42
CA LEU A 152 -14.93 -19.75 12.47
C LEU A 152 -13.50 -19.25 12.37
N THR A 153 -12.96 -18.80 13.50
CA THR A 153 -11.53 -18.55 13.63
C THR A 153 -10.84 -19.81 14.11
N VAL A 154 -9.87 -20.30 13.35
CA VAL A 154 -9.14 -21.54 13.66
C VAL A 154 -7.64 -21.31 13.76
N GLN A 155 -7.03 -22.01 14.71
CA GLN A 155 -5.57 -22.20 14.73
C GLN A 155 -5.28 -23.45 13.91
N LEU A 156 -4.80 -23.28 12.67
CA LEU A 156 -4.62 -24.41 11.73
C LEU A 156 -3.88 -25.59 12.36
N TYR A 157 -2.77 -25.30 13.04
CA TYR A 157 -1.92 -26.29 13.69
C TYR A 157 -2.60 -27.06 14.84
N SER A 158 -3.70 -26.54 15.39
CA SER A 158 -4.48 -27.22 16.44
C SER A 158 -5.52 -28.18 15.86
N LEU A 159 -5.79 -28.14 14.55
CA LEU A 159 -6.66 -29.12 13.92
C LEU A 159 -6.04 -30.51 14.00
N ARG A 160 -6.90 -31.53 14.05
CA ARG A 160 -6.49 -32.93 14.15
C ARG A 160 -7.21 -33.75 13.10
N ARG A 161 -6.47 -34.59 12.40
CA ARG A 161 -7.01 -35.66 11.57
C ARG A 161 -6.18 -36.93 11.75
N PRO A 162 -6.74 -38.13 11.49
CA PRO A 162 -5.96 -39.34 11.44
C PRO A 162 -4.78 -39.20 10.47
N GLY A 163 -3.57 -39.53 10.94
CA GLY A 163 -2.35 -39.53 10.12
C GLY A 163 -1.71 -38.14 9.87
N ASP A 164 -1.99 -37.14 10.69
CA ASP A 164 -1.42 -35.77 10.56
C ASP A 164 -0.11 -35.52 11.31
N GLY A 165 0.40 -36.53 12.03
CA GLY A 165 1.63 -36.39 12.82
C GLY A 165 1.51 -35.43 14.01
N GLY A 166 0.29 -35.10 14.46
CA GLY A 166 0.03 -34.26 15.63
C GLY A 166 -0.01 -32.76 15.35
N ILE A 167 0.01 -32.35 14.07
CA ILE A 167 -0.11 -30.96 13.65
C ILE A 167 -1.14 -30.85 12.51
N GLY A 168 -2.06 -29.90 12.62
CA GLY A 168 -3.09 -29.71 11.59
C GLY A 168 -2.48 -29.19 10.28
N ASP A 169 -3.00 -29.70 9.17
CA ASP A 169 -2.62 -29.38 7.80
C ASP A 169 -3.82 -28.89 6.96
N THR A 170 -3.59 -28.62 5.68
CA THR A 170 -4.64 -28.14 4.77
C THR A 170 -5.77 -29.16 4.56
N GLN A 171 -5.52 -30.46 4.75
CA GLN A 171 -6.55 -31.49 4.66
C GLN A 171 -7.43 -31.51 5.92
N ALA A 172 -6.84 -31.30 7.11
CA ALA A 172 -7.60 -31.10 8.34
C ALA A 172 -8.48 -29.84 8.26
N LEU A 173 -7.95 -28.77 7.66
CA LEU A 173 -8.70 -27.54 7.40
C LEU A 173 -9.85 -27.75 6.42
N GLU A 174 -9.61 -28.45 5.31
CA GLU A 174 -10.67 -28.78 4.34
C GLU A 174 -11.82 -29.54 5.02
N SER A 175 -11.48 -30.55 5.82
CA SER A 175 -12.46 -31.37 6.54
C SER A 175 -13.30 -30.51 7.50
N MET A 176 -12.64 -29.61 8.24
CA MET A 176 -13.29 -28.68 9.15
C MET A 176 -14.16 -27.65 8.41
N ALA A 177 -13.67 -27.07 7.31
CA ALA A 177 -14.42 -26.11 6.51
C ALA A 177 -15.68 -26.74 5.90
N ARG A 178 -15.58 -27.96 5.36
CA ARG A 178 -16.75 -28.70 4.86
C ARG A 178 -17.78 -28.98 5.95
N ASN A 179 -17.33 -29.35 7.15
CA ASN A 179 -18.22 -29.59 8.28
C ASN A 179 -18.91 -28.29 8.74
N ALA A 180 -18.17 -27.19 8.83
CA ALA A 180 -18.73 -25.88 9.20
C ALA A 180 -19.75 -25.37 8.17
N ALA A 181 -19.42 -25.49 6.87
CA ALA A 181 -20.33 -25.12 5.80
C ALA A 181 -21.64 -25.94 5.83
N ALA A 182 -21.58 -27.22 6.20
CA ALA A 182 -22.78 -28.04 6.39
C ALA A 182 -23.70 -27.55 7.53
N HIS A 183 -23.18 -26.72 8.44
CA HIS A 183 -23.95 -26.06 9.49
C HIS A 183 -24.28 -24.60 9.15
N GLY A 184 -23.98 -24.15 7.93
CA GLY A 184 -24.28 -22.81 7.43
C GLY A 184 -23.18 -21.77 7.69
N ALA A 185 -21.94 -22.17 7.95
CA ALA A 185 -20.83 -21.22 8.02
C ALA A 185 -20.45 -20.70 6.62
N ASP A 186 -20.25 -19.40 6.50
CA ASP A 186 -19.89 -18.73 5.24
C ASP A 186 -18.38 -18.55 5.07
N ALA A 187 -17.65 -18.51 6.19
CA ALA A 187 -16.22 -18.22 6.19
C ALA A 187 -15.46 -18.94 7.30
N TRP A 188 -14.15 -19.05 7.10
CA TRP A 188 -13.20 -19.35 8.15
C TRP A 188 -12.03 -18.38 8.07
N VAL A 189 -11.39 -18.12 9.21
CA VAL A 189 -10.21 -17.28 9.32
C VAL A 189 -9.12 -18.06 10.02
N SER A 190 -7.91 -18.08 9.46
CA SER A 190 -6.75 -18.58 10.20
C SER A 190 -6.16 -17.46 11.06
N ALA A 191 -6.09 -17.69 12.37
CA ALA A 191 -5.57 -16.71 13.32
C ALA A 191 -4.04 -16.51 13.26
N ARG A 192 -3.34 -17.11 12.28
CA ARG A 192 -1.92 -16.90 12.05
C ARG A 192 -1.58 -17.02 10.57
N CYS A 193 -0.60 -16.21 10.13
CA CYS A 193 -0.06 -16.23 8.78
C CYS A 193 0.50 -17.62 8.43
N MET A 194 -0.06 -18.25 7.38
CA MET A 194 0.53 -19.42 6.74
C MET A 194 1.69 -18.96 5.84
N ARG A 195 2.79 -18.51 6.44
CA ARG A 195 4.04 -18.36 5.69
C ARG A 195 4.63 -19.75 5.49
N CYS A 196 4.39 -20.33 4.31
CA CYS A 196 5.28 -21.35 3.80
C CYS A 196 6.62 -20.67 3.53
N SER A 197 7.63 -20.90 4.38
CA SER A 197 9.00 -20.66 3.96
C SER A 197 9.28 -21.64 2.82
N ALA A 198 9.14 -21.19 1.58
CA ALA A 198 9.73 -21.86 0.44
C ALA A 198 11.25 -21.68 0.56
N ASN A 199 11.88 -22.55 1.34
CA ASN A 199 13.32 -22.75 1.25
C ASN A 199 13.54 -23.78 0.14
N THR A 200 13.81 -23.29 -1.06
CA THR A 200 14.48 -24.02 -2.14
C THR A 200 15.36 -23.05 -2.90
#